data_AF-W9I4N2-F1
#
_entry.id   AF-W9I4N2-F1
#
_cell.length_a   1.000
_cell.length_b   1.000
_cell.length_c   1.000
_cell.angle_alpha   90.00
_cell.angle_beta   90.00
_cell.angle_gamma   90.00
#
_symmetry.space_group_name_H-M   'P 1'
#
loop_
_entity.id
_entity.type
_entity.pdbx_description
1 polymer ?
#
loop_
_entity_poly.entity_id
_entity_poly.type
_entity_poly.pdbx_seq_one_letter_code
_entity_poly.pdbx_strand_id
1 'polypeptide(L)'
;MALDNDLNIKAGLDIVTQEEHDDITSTFAALADPEAAFDGTSVLADGADSGSNNSIDNVFYVNFNPKTDSLSDSWLTKLEKVTKNVDLSSGFFSVKATKTLNDVVNAGQIARNDEIKQANYLAKVINHLVVQAPWIATTAVNTQEKQFTAKKEDFHNALISHFTEGLNLPKNILDKFEGFLTNVQNTIKNSTTSSYSISIYIFVVIYVKDEVLQQWRPYVRTISFKPSQNLSTYTKEKKDKSSGYNVNIDFKYVQLDGAFNNDLFESSAKPALTQSQNEAGTKFVTTTEPLNVSVDDD
;
A
#
# COMPACT_ATOMS: atom_id res chain seq x y z
N MET A 1 1.89 -4.59 18.29
CA MET A 1 2.85 -5.55 17.73
C MET A 1 2.32 -7.00 17.68
N ALA A 2 2.00 -7.64 18.81
CA ALA A 2 1.66 -9.07 18.84
C ALA A 2 0.51 -9.47 17.90
N LEU A 3 -0.56 -8.67 17.85
CA LEU A 3 -1.73 -8.95 17.01
C LEU A 3 -1.43 -8.89 15.49
N ASP A 4 -0.58 -7.95 15.06
CA ASP A 4 -0.22 -7.77 13.65
C ASP A 4 0.69 -8.92 13.17
N ASN A 5 1.68 -9.30 14.00
CA ASN A 5 2.56 -10.44 13.70
C ASN A 5 1.79 -11.77 13.67
N ASP A 6 0.82 -12.00 14.56
CA ASP A 6 0.01 -13.22 14.55
C ASP A 6 -0.81 -13.36 13.25
N LEU A 7 -1.37 -12.26 12.75
CA LEU A 7 -2.12 -12.26 11.49
C LEU A 7 -1.20 -12.46 10.28
N ASN A 8 -0.01 -11.83 10.30
CA ASN A 8 0.99 -11.98 9.25
C ASN A 8 1.50 -13.43 9.17
N ILE A 9 1.78 -14.07 10.32
CA ILE A 9 2.18 -15.49 10.37
C ILE A 9 1.11 -16.38 9.74
N LYS A 10 -0.18 -16.16 10.07
CA LYS A 10 -1.29 -16.95 9.51
C LYS A 10 -1.41 -16.81 7.99
N ALA A 11 -1.07 -15.64 7.45
CA ALA A 11 -1.09 -15.37 6.01
C ALA A 11 0.23 -15.70 5.30
N GLY A 12 1.26 -16.18 6.02
CA GLY A 12 2.58 -16.45 5.45
C GLY A 12 3.37 -15.20 5.06
N LEU A 13 3.03 -14.05 5.65
CA LEU A 13 3.72 -12.77 5.47
C LEU A 13 4.90 -12.64 6.42
N ASP A 14 5.80 -11.72 6.10
CA ASP A 14 6.97 -11.43 6.93
C ASP A 14 6.55 -10.69 8.22
N ILE A 15 7.21 -11.00 9.33
CA ILE A 15 6.93 -10.40 10.63
C ILE A 15 7.82 -9.18 10.90
N VAL A 16 7.29 -8.25 11.68
CA VAL A 16 8.00 -7.05 12.12
C VAL A 16 8.74 -7.37 13.42
N THR A 17 10.03 -7.04 13.48
CA THR A 17 10.84 -7.21 14.69
C THR A 17 10.53 -6.13 15.72
N GLN A 18 10.94 -6.35 16.98
CA GLN A 18 10.76 -5.33 18.01
C GLN A 18 11.53 -4.04 17.69
N GLU A 19 12.76 -4.18 17.21
CA GLU A 19 13.60 -3.04 16.81
C GLU A 19 12.96 -2.22 15.68
N GLU A 20 12.43 -2.90 14.65
CA GLU A 20 11.72 -2.25 13.53
C GLU A 20 10.48 -1.49 14.01
N HIS A 21 9.72 -2.07 14.95
CA HIS A 21 8.57 -1.40 15.54
C HIS A 21 8.95 -0.19 16.37
N ASP A 22 10.04 -0.27 17.16
CA ASP A 22 10.50 0.82 18.00
C ASP A 22 11.02 1.99 17.15
N ASP A 23 11.73 1.72 16.04
CA ASP A 23 12.13 2.76 15.05
C ASP A 23 10.90 3.47 14.46
N ILE A 24 9.90 2.70 14.06
CA ILE A 24 8.67 3.26 13.47
C ILE A 24 7.85 4.04 14.50
N THR A 25 7.77 3.55 15.73
CA THR A 25 7.06 4.23 16.83
C THR A 25 7.75 5.55 17.17
N SER A 26 9.09 5.55 17.26
CA SER A 26 9.85 6.79 17.51
C SER A 26 9.72 7.79 16.36
N THR A 27 9.64 7.30 15.12
CA THR A 27 9.36 8.12 13.93
C THR A 27 8.02 8.87 14.06
N PHE A 28 6.94 8.19 14.47
CA PHE A 28 5.65 8.85 14.67
C PHE A 28 5.63 9.79 15.88
N ALA A 29 6.35 9.45 16.95
CA ALA A 29 6.51 10.35 18.10
C ALA A 29 7.19 11.66 17.69
N ALA A 30 8.24 11.58 16.86
CA ALA A 30 8.92 12.76 16.32
C ALA A 30 8.00 13.59 15.41
N LEU A 31 7.13 12.97 14.61
CA LEU A 31 6.15 13.70 13.80
C LEU A 31 5.06 14.41 14.63
N ALA A 32 4.82 13.98 15.86
CA ALA A 32 3.84 14.59 16.75
C ALA A 32 4.39 15.76 17.57
N ASP A 33 5.71 15.89 17.66
CA ASP A 33 6.41 17.00 18.30
C ASP A 33 7.17 17.79 17.23
N PRO A 34 6.59 18.90 16.73
CA PRO A 34 7.26 19.72 15.76
C PRO A 34 8.68 20.02 16.21
N GLU A 35 8.89 20.54 17.43
CA GLU A 35 10.20 20.99 17.95
C GLU A 35 11.26 19.87 17.97
N ALA A 36 10.86 18.64 18.30
CA ALA A 36 11.76 17.48 18.27
C ALA A 36 12.14 17.03 16.84
N ALA A 37 11.28 17.26 15.84
CA ALA A 37 11.60 16.97 14.45
C ALA A 37 12.70 17.89 13.87
N PHE A 38 13.06 18.99 14.57
CA PHE A 38 14.05 19.98 14.12
C PHE A 38 15.49 19.74 14.62
N ASP A 39 15.71 18.91 15.64
CA ASP A 39 17.06 18.78 16.25
C ASP A 39 17.96 17.80 15.46
N GLY A 40 18.37 18.23 14.26
CA GLY A 40 19.48 17.66 13.45
C GLY A 40 19.35 16.21 12.99
N THR A 41 18.29 15.52 13.42
CA THR A 41 17.96 14.12 13.16
C THR A 41 16.64 14.08 12.41
N SER A 42 16.49 14.95 11.40
CA SER A 42 15.31 14.95 10.54
C SER A 42 14.97 13.50 10.22
N VAL A 43 13.71 13.12 10.49
CA VAL A 43 13.17 11.78 10.28
C VAL A 43 13.50 11.27 8.86
N LEU A 44 13.83 12.20 7.95
CA LEU A 44 14.11 12.04 6.54
C LEU A 44 15.38 12.84 6.08
N ALA A 45 16.34 13.12 6.99
CA ALA A 45 17.45 14.07 6.78
C ALA A 45 18.32 13.78 5.53
N ASP A 46 18.39 12.51 5.16
CA ASP A 46 18.93 12.09 3.87
C ASP A 46 17.73 11.82 2.96
N GLY A 47 17.47 12.75 2.04
CA GLY A 47 16.46 12.55 1.01
C GLY A 47 16.67 11.17 0.38
N ALA A 48 15.67 10.30 0.54
CA ALA A 48 15.75 8.98 -0.06
C ALA A 48 15.88 9.19 -1.57
N ASP A 49 17.03 8.79 -2.13
CA ASP A 49 17.19 8.64 -3.57
C ASP A 49 16.15 7.59 -3.96
N SER A 50 15.02 8.04 -4.50
CA SER A 50 13.88 7.19 -4.87
C SER A 50 14.23 6.23 -6.01
N GLY A 51 15.42 6.37 -6.59
CA GLY A 51 16.00 5.49 -7.59
C GLY A 51 16.58 4.21 -6.99
N SER A 52 15.76 3.34 -6.39
CA SER A 52 16.11 1.92 -6.40
C SER A 52 15.90 1.41 -7.84
N ASN A 53 16.89 1.63 -8.71
CA ASN A 53 16.84 1.22 -10.13
C ASN A 53 16.67 -0.30 -10.36
N ASN A 54 16.50 -1.12 -9.30
CA ASN A 54 16.45 -2.58 -9.34
C ASN A 54 15.40 -3.22 -8.38
N SER A 55 14.40 -2.49 -7.87
CA SER A 55 13.39 -3.12 -7.00
C SER A 55 12.20 -3.66 -7.80
N ILE A 56 11.74 -4.87 -7.45
CA ILE A 56 10.53 -5.44 -8.03
C ILE A 56 9.33 -4.68 -7.46
N ASP A 57 8.50 -4.10 -8.33
CA ASP A 57 7.26 -3.42 -7.94
C ASP A 57 6.31 -4.39 -7.21
N ASN A 58 6.16 -4.23 -5.90
CA ASN A 58 5.29 -5.08 -5.09
C ASN A 58 4.41 -4.31 -4.10
N VAL A 59 4.52 -2.99 -4.11
CA VAL A 59 3.74 -2.06 -3.31
C VAL A 59 2.96 -1.20 -4.30
N PHE A 60 1.64 -1.22 -4.18
CA PHE A 60 0.77 -0.54 -5.11
C PHE A 60 -0.21 0.38 -4.41
N TYR A 61 -0.43 1.56 -5.00
CA TYR A 61 -1.37 2.56 -4.49
C TYR A 61 -2.53 2.70 -5.46
N VAL A 62 -3.75 2.73 -4.93
CA VAL A 62 -4.99 2.86 -5.70
C VAL A 62 -5.87 3.93 -5.05
N ASN A 63 -6.20 4.96 -5.81
CA ASN A 63 -7.06 6.06 -5.38
C ASN A 63 -8.37 6.02 -6.16
N PHE A 64 -9.48 5.75 -5.47
CA PHE A 64 -10.82 5.87 -6.03
C PHE A 64 -11.32 7.30 -5.85
N ASN A 65 -11.15 8.10 -6.90
CA ASN A 65 -11.50 9.52 -6.90
C ASN A 65 -12.96 9.71 -7.32
N PRO A 66 -13.74 10.53 -6.59
CA PRO A 66 -15.09 10.86 -6.98
C PRO A 66 -15.06 11.70 -8.27
N LYS A 67 -16.15 11.68 -9.03
CA LYS A 67 -16.30 12.61 -10.15
C LYS A 67 -16.33 14.06 -9.68
N THR A 68 -15.63 14.91 -10.41
CA THR A 68 -15.50 16.33 -10.09
C THR A 68 -16.47 17.21 -10.87
N ASP A 69 -17.00 16.73 -12.00
CA ASP A 69 -17.78 17.54 -12.97
C ASP A 69 -19.07 18.13 -12.38
N SER A 70 -19.64 17.49 -11.37
CA SER A 70 -20.88 17.90 -10.69
C SER A 70 -20.66 18.54 -9.32
N LEU A 71 -19.41 18.63 -8.86
CA LEU A 71 -19.08 19.20 -7.54
C LEU A 71 -19.02 20.73 -7.63
N SER A 72 -19.54 21.40 -6.60
CA SER A 72 -19.32 22.84 -6.45
C SER A 72 -17.86 23.14 -6.08
N ASP A 73 -17.40 24.36 -6.35
CA ASP A 73 -16.04 24.82 -6.02
C ASP A 73 -15.65 24.57 -4.55
N SER A 74 -16.62 24.70 -3.63
CA SER A 74 -16.40 24.41 -2.20
C SER A 74 -16.10 22.95 -1.95
N TRP A 75 -16.83 22.03 -2.59
CA TRP A 75 -16.61 20.59 -2.46
C TRP A 75 -15.33 20.14 -3.17
N LEU A 76 -14.99 20.75 -4.30
CA LEU A 76 -13.73 20.52 -5.01
C LEU A 76 -12.53 20.94 -4.16
N THR A 77 -12.57 22.13 -3.57
CA THR A 77 -11.49 22.63 -2.70
C THR A 77 -11.26 21.71 -1.50
N LYS A 78 -12.34 21.20 -0.88
CA LYS A 78 -12.25 20.25 0.23
C LYS A 78 -11.68 18.90 -0.22
N LEU A 79 -12.08 18.42 -1.41
CA LEU A 79 -11.55 17.19 -1.99
C LEU A 79 -10.05 17.32 -2.25
N GLU A 80 -9.63 18.36 -2.96
CA GLU A 80 -8.20 18.60 -3.24
C GLU A 80 -7.36 18.69 -1.98
N LYS A 81 -7.88 19.34 -0.93
CA LYS A 81 -7.19 19.44 0.36
C LYS A 81 -6.97 18.06 0.98
N VAL A 82 -8.01 17.24 1.05
CA VAL A 82 -7.90 15.92 1.67
C VAL A 82 -7.07 14.96 0.82
N THR A 83 -7.19 15.01 -0.52
CA THR A 83 -6.38 14.21 -1.43
C THR A 83 -4.90 14.55 -1.28
N LYS A 84 -4.53 15.83 -1.24
CA LYS A 84 -3.14 16.26 -1.00
C LYS A 84 -2.59 15.74 0.33
N ASN A 85 -3.41 15.68 1.37
CA ASN A 85 -2.99 15.17 2.67
C ASN A 85 -2.80 13.65 2.66
N VAL A 86 -3.69 12.91 2.00
CA VAL A 86 -3.55 11.47 1.78
C VAL A 86 -2.28 11.17 0.96
N ASP A 87 -2.05 11.92 -0.12
CA ASP A 87 -0.87 11.77 -0.97
C ASP A 87 0.43 12.09 -0.21
N LEU A 88 0.41 13.12 0.64
CA LEU A 88 1.56 13.44 1.50
C LEU A 88 1.85 12.30 2.48
N SER A 89 0.80 11.71 3.06
CA SER A 89 0.93 10.57 3.97
C SER A 89 1.47 9.32 3.27
N SER A 90 0.92 8.95 2.11
CA SER A 90 1.35 7.75 1.37
C SER A 90 2.75 7.91 0.77
N GLY A 91 3.08 9.12 0.30
CA GLY A 91 4.43 9.50 -0.10
C GLY A 91 5.42 9.39 1.06
N PHE A 92 5.05 9.88 2.24
CA PHE A 92 5.87 9.72 3.45
C PHE A 92 6.16 8.23 3.76
N PHE A 93 5.14 7.37 3.74
CA PHE A 93 5.33 5.94 3.99
C PHE A 93 6.31 5.31 3.01
N SER A 94 6.22 5.68 1.73
CA SER A 94 7.14 5.21 0.69
C SER A 94 8.56 5.67 0.94
N VAL A 95 8.78 6.96 1.21
CA VAL A 95 10.11 7.52 1.46
C VAL A 95 10.75 6.90 2.70
N LYS A 96 10.01 6.81 3.81
CA LYS A 96 10.51 6.22 5.06
C LYS A 96 10.85 4.73 4.85
N ALA A 97 10.00 3.97 4.17
CA ALA A 97 10.25 2.56 3.90
C ALA A 97 11.48 2.35 3.02
N THR A 98 11.67 3.16 1.98
CA THR A 98 12.87 3.13 1.13
C THR A 98 14.13 3.49 1.92
N LYS A 99 14.06 4.49 2.81
CA LYS A 99 15.16 4.83 3.70
C LYS A 99 15.53 3.66 4.61
N THR A 100 14.55 3.09 5.32
CA THR A 100 14.78 1.94 6.21
C THR A 100 15.34 0.74 5.44
N LEU A 101 14.87 0.49 4.21
CA LEU A 101 15.44 -0.55 3.34
C LEU A 101 16.91 -0.26 3.00
N ASN A 102 17.23 0.96 2.59
CA ASN A 102 18.60 1.36 2.27
C ASN A 102 19.53 1.20 3.49
N ASP A 103 19.05 1.52 4.69
CA ASP A 103 19.81 1.40 5.93
C ASP A 103 20.14 -0.08 6.23
N VAL A 104 19.17 -1.00 6.13
CA VAL A 104 19.43 -2.45 6.35
C VAL A 104 20.29 -3.08 5.25
N VAL A 105 20.18 -2.59 4.01
CA VAL A 105 21.05 -3.01 2.89
C VAL A 105 22.48 -2.52 3.10
N ASN A 106 22.67 -1.27 3.53
CA ASN A 106 23.99 -0.70 3.83
C ASN A 106 24.64 -1.34 5.05
N ALA A 107 23.84 -1.75 6.05
CA ALA A 107 24.29 -2.54 7.19
C ALA A 107 24.62 -4.01 6.83
N GLY A 108 24.35 -4.44 5.58
CA GLY A 108 24.63 -5.80 5.11
C GLY A 108 23.64 -6.87 5.62
N GLN A 109 22.52 -6.46 6.20
CA GLN A 109 21.47 -7.37 6.67
C GLN A 109 20.67 -7.97 5.51
N ILE A 110 20.50 -7.18 4.44
CA ILE A 110 19.93 -7.63 3.16
C ILE A 110 20.96 -7.40 2.06
N ALA A 111 21.21 -8.43 1.24
CA ALA A 111 22.16 -8.32 0.14
C ALA A 111 21.63 -7.38 -0.96
N ARG A 112 22.50 -6.51 -1.48
CA ARG A 112 22.17 -5.54 -2.56
C ARG A 112 21.61 -6.17 -3.83
N ASN A 113 21.92 -7.44 -4.09
CA ASN A 113 21.45 -8.20 -5.25
C ASN A 113 20.27 -9.14 -4.94
N ASP A 114 19.75 -9.15 -3.70
CA ASP A 114 18.58 -9.94 -3.31
C ASP A 114 17.30 -9.11 -3.43
N GLU A 115 16.89 -8.85 -4.68
CA GLU A 115 15.77 -7.97 -5.02
C GLU A 115 14.44 -8.40 -4.38
N ILE A 116 14.24 -9.70 -4.17
CA ILE A 116 13.01 -10.23 -3.56
C ILE A 116 12.98 -9.98 -2.07
N LYS A 117 14.09 -10.18 -1.35
CA LYS A 117 14.13 -9.80 0.07
C LYS A 117 13.96 -8.29 0.25
N GLN A 118 14.56 -7.49 -0.63
CA GLN A 118 14.38 -6.04 -0.60
C GLN A 118 12.92 -5.64 -0.82
N ALA A 119 12.26 -6.19 -1.84
CA ALA A 119 10.85 -5.94 -2.12
C ALA A 119 9.95 -6.39 -0.95
N ASN A 120 10.14 -7.61 -0.45
CA ASN A 120 9.39 -8.13 0.70
C ASN A 120 9.55 -7.25 1.94
N TYR A 121 10.78 -6.82 2.21
CA TYR A 121 11.07 -5.92 3.32
C TYR A 121 10.38 -4.56 3.16
N LEU A 122 10.41 -3.98 1.95
CA LEU A 122 9.71 -2.73 1.64
C LEU A 122 8.21 -2.84 1.92
N ALA A 123 7.55 -3.88 1.39
CA ALA A 123 6.12 -4.11 1.61
C ALA A 123 5.79 -4.30 3.10
N LYS A 124 6.64 -5.04 3.83
CA LYS A 124 6.50 -5.21 5.29
C LYS A 124 6.56 -3.87 6.02
N VAL A 125 7.56 -3.04 5.74
CA VAL A 125 7.74 -1.74 6.40
C VAL A 125 6.59 -0.80 6.09
N ILE A 126 6.12 -0.74 4.85
CA ILE A 126 4.97 0.10 4.47
C ILE A 126 3.69 -0.36 5.18
N ASN A 127 3.42 -1.67 5.20
CA ASN A 127 2.27 -2.20 5.94
C ASN A 127 2.33 -1.79 7.41
N HIS A 128 3.50 -1.92 8.05
CA HIS A 128 3.64 -1.56 9.46
C HIS A 128 3.51 -0.05 9.71
N LEU A 129 4.08 0.79 8.85
CA LEU A 129 3.91 2.25 8.91
C LEU A 129 2.43 2.64 8.85
N VAL A 130 1.66 2.03 7.95
CA VAL A 130 0.22 2.30 7.83
C VAL A 130 -0.56 1.84 9.07
N VAL A 131 -0.27 0.66 9.60
CA VAL A 131 -0.91 0.12 10.81
C VAL A 131 -0.62 1.00 12.04
N GLN A 132 0.58 1.58 12.12
CA GLN A 132 0.99 2.41 13.25
C GLN A 132 0.68 3.91 13.08
N ALA A 133 0.26 4.36 11.89
CA ALA A 133 0.02 5.76 11.61
C ALA A 133 -1.13 6.31 12.50
N PRO A 134 -0.88 7.30 13.37
CA PRO A 134 -1.91 7.79 14.32
C PRO A 134 -3.15 8.39 13.64
N TRP A 135 -2.98 8.92 12.42
CA TRP A 135 -4.05 9.51 11.63
C TRP A 135 -4.82 8.49 10.78
N ILE A 136 -4.48 7.19 10.84
CA ILE A 136 -5.28 6.12 10.22
C ILE A 136 -5.95 5.34 11.34
N ALA A 137 -7.21 5.66 11.60
CA ALA A 137 -8.01 4.97 12.59
C ALA A 137 -8.41 3.59 12.05
N THR A 138 -7.69 2.57 12.47
CA THR A 138 -7.97 1.17 12.10
C THR A 138 -9.31 0.73 12.71
N THR A 139 -10.24 0.32 11.86
CA THR A 139 -11.58 -0.12 12.27
C THR A 139 -11.73 -1.63 12.26
N ALA A 140 -10.99 -2.32 11.40
CA ALA A 140 -10.94 -3.78 11.35
C ALA A 140 -9.60 -4.28 10.82
N VAL A 141 -9.11 -5.40 11.37
CA VAL A 141 -7.97 -6.15 10.82
C VAL A 141 -8.34 -7.61 10.84
N ASN A 142 -8.29 -8.27 9.69
CA ASN A 142 -8.69 -9.66 9.55
C ASN A 142 -7.75 -10.42 8.60
N THR A 143 -7.48 -11.69 8.91
CA THR A 143 -6.99 -12.63 7.91
C THR A 143 -8.18 -13.18 7.14
N GLN A 144 -8.11 -13.14 5.82
CA GLN A 144 -9.07 -13.73 4.91
C GLN A 144 -8.44 -14.94 4.25
N GLU A 145 -9.18 -16.05 4.21
CA GLU A 145 -8.82 -17.25 3.46
C GLU A 145 -9.95 -17.52 2.48
N LYS A 146 -9.64 -17.40 1.19
CA LYS A 146 -10.59 -17.60 0.12
C LYS A 146 -10.11 -18.77 -0.73
N GLN A 147 -10.96 -19.77 -0.85
CA GLN A 147 -10.77 -20.85 -1.80
C GLN A 147 -11.78 -20.68 -2.91
N PHE A 148 -11.30 -20.51 -4.14
CA PHE A 148 -12.16 -20.35 -5.29
C PHE A 148 -11.60 -21.08 -6.50
N THR A 149 -12.51 -21.46 -7.38
CA THR A 149 -12.18 -22.11 -8.64
C THR A 149 -12.44 -21.12 -9.77
N ALA A 150 -11.40 -20.78 -10.53
CA ALA A 150 -11.52 -19.88 -11.68
C ALA A 150 -10.87 -20.51 -12.91
N LYS A 151 -11.36 -20.13 -14.10
CA LYS A 151 -10.66 -20.42 -15.34
C LYS A 151 -9.35 -19.68 -15.40
N LYS A 152 -8.43 -20.22 -16.20
CA LYS A 152 -7.09 -19.65 -16.31
C LYS A 152 -7.11 -18.18 -16.78
N GLU A 153 -7.94 -17.93 -17.79
CA GLU A 153 -8.16 -16.60 -18.34
C GLU A 153 -8.81 -15.62 -17.33
N ASP A 154 -9.66 -16.11 -16.43
CA ASP A 154 -10.49 -15.28 -15.53
C ASP A 154 -9.87 -15.04 -14.15
N PHE A 155 -8.71 -15.65 -13.88
CA PHE A 155 -8.08 -15.65 -12.57
C PHE A 155 -7.82 -14.25 -11.98
N HIS A 156 -7.34 -13.31 -12.80
CA HIS A 156 -7.03 -11.95 -12.34
C HIS A 156 -8.30 -11.19 -11.96
N ASN A 157 -9.38 -11.40 -12.70
CA ASN A 157 -10.69 -10.83 -12.40
C ASN A 157 -11.25 -11.41 -11.09
N ALA A 158 -11.05 -12.71 -10.87
CA ALA A 158 -11.44 -13.36 -9.63
C ALA A 158 -10.64 -12.84 -8.42
N LEU A 159 -9.33 -12.61 -8.56
CA LEU A 159 -8.52 -11.97 -7.51
C LEU A 159 -9.03 -10.56 -7.16
N ILE A 160 -9.29 -9.70 -8.16
CA ILE A 160 -9.82 -8.36 -7.87
C ILE A 160 -11.20 -8.45 -7.25
N SER A 161 -12.10 -9.28 -7.78
CA SER A 161 -13.44 -9.38 -7.21
C SER A 161 -13.40 -9.73 -5.72
N HIS A 162 -12.39 -10.47 -5.27
CA HIS A 162 -12.15 -10.71 -3.85
C HIS A 162 -11.48 -9.51 -3.14
N PHE A 163 -10.52 -8.82 -3.77
CA PHE A 163 -9.90 -7.60 -3.22
C PHE A 163 -10.88 -6.45 -3.01
N THR A 164 -11.79 -6.28 -3.96
CA THR A 164 -12.80 -5.24 -3.95
C THR A 164 -14.09 -5.69 -3.29
N GLU A 165 -14.16 -6.92 -2.78
CA GLU A 165 -15.33 -7.44 -2.08
C GLU A 165 -15.67 -6.53 -0.88
N GLY A 166 -16.91 -6.03 -0.85
CA GLY A 166 -17.38 -5.11 0.20
C GLY A 166 -16.89 -3.67 0.04
N LEU A 167 -16.10 -3.34 -0.98
CA LEU A 167 -15.97 -1.97 -1.47
C LEU A 167 -17.17 -1.72 -2.37
N ASN A 168 -18.02 -0.74 -2.04
CA ASN A 168 -19.16 -0.34 -2.87
C ASN A 168 -18.65 0.36 -4.15
N LEU A 169 -18.04 -0.40 -5.06
CA LEU A 169 -17.44 0.11 -6.28
C LEU A 169 -18.37 -0.09 -7.48
N PRO A 170 -18.27 0.78 -8.50
CA PRO A 170 -19.02 0.64 -9.74
C PRO A 170 -18.76 -0.70 -10.44
N LYS A 171 -19.74 -1.21 -11.19
CA LYS A 171 -19.59 -2.49 -11.92
C LYS A 171 -18.47 -2.50 -12.97
N ASN A 172 -18.14 -1.33 -13.52
CA ASN A 172 -17.07 -1.15 -14.50
C ASN A 172 -15.66 -1.04 -13.87
N ILE A 173 -15.53 -1.24 -12.56
CA ILE A 173 -14.26 -1.01 -11.88
C ILE A 173 -13.16 -1.97 -12.33
N LEU A 174 -13.54 -3.20 -12.72
CA LEU A 174 -12.60 -4.21 -13.19
C LEU A 174 -11.83 -3.76 -14.45
N ASP A 175 -12.52 -3.11 -15.39
CA ASP A 175 -11.91 -2.58 -16.62
C ASP A 175 -10.88 -1.48 -16.29
N LYS A 176 -11.15 -0.69 -15.24
CA LYS A 176 -10.26 0.39 -14.77
C LYS A 176 -9.01 -0.15 -14.05
N PHE A 177 -8.99 -1.44 -13.69
CA PHE A 177 -7.85 -2.10 -13.04
C PHE A 177 -6.93 -2.88 -13.99
N GLU A 178 -7.24 -2.98 -15.29
CA GLU A 178 -6.51 -3.88 -16.21
C GLU A 178 -4.99 -3.59 -16.28
N GLY A 179 -4.57 -2.32 -16.26
CA GLY A 179 -3.16 -1.93 -16.22
C GLY A 179 -2.48 -2.31 -14.91
N PHE A 180 -3.15 -2.10 -13.78
CA PHE A 180 -2.68 -2.50 -12.45
C PHE A 180 -2.59 -4.03 -12.31
N LEU A 181 -3.57 -4.75 -12.84
CA LEU A 181 -3.56 -6.22 -12.89
C LEU A 181 -2.37 -6.75 -13.66
N THR A 182 -2.04 -6.11 -14.79
CA THR A 182 -0.90 -6.49 -15.59
C THR A 182 0.39 -6.32 -14.80
N ASN A 183 0.52 -5.26 -14.00
CA ASN A 183 1.69 -5.04 -13.15
C ASN A 183 1.78 -6.08 -12.02
N VAL A 184 0.69 -6.30 -11.27
CA VAL A 184 0.62 -7.37 -10.25
C VAL A 184 0.95 -8.73 -10.87
N GLN A 185 0.43 -9.01 -12.06
CA GLN A 185 0.72 -10.24 -12.79
C GLN A 185 2.21 -10.36 -13.16
N ASN A 186 2.81 -9.29 -13.68
CA ASN A 186 4.22 -9.28 -14.06
C ASN A 186 5.12 -9.48 -12.83
N THR A 187 4.79 -8.85 -11.70
CA THR A 187 5.44 -9.04 -10.41
C THR A 187 5.38 -10.51 -9.96
N ILE A 188 4.19 -11.12 -10.00
CA ILE A 188 4.03 -12.54 -9.67
C ILE A 188 4.91 -13.38 -10.59
N LYS A 189 4.79 -13.22 -11.91
CA LYS A 189 5.59 -13.98 -12.90
C LYS A 189 7.10 -13.85 -12.66
N ASN A 190 7.58 -12.64 -12.41
CA ASN A 190 9.01 -12.37 -12.20
C ASN A 190 9.52 -12.99 -10.90
N SER A 191 8.73 -12.96 -9.83
CA SER A 191 9.14 -13.54 -8.53
C SER A 191 9.34 -15.06 -8.57
N THR A 192 8.58 -15.74 -9.43
CA THR A 192 8.55 -17.20 -9.47
C THR A 192 9.83 -17.85 -9.98
N THR A 193 10.71 -17.12 -10.65
CA THR A 193 12.03 -17.62 -11.12
C THR A 193 12.99 -17.85 -9.95
N SER A 194 12.67 -17.32 -8.78
CA SER A 194 13.39 -17.55 -7.53
C SER A 194 12.74 -18.65 -6.68
N SER A 195 13.48 -19.14 -5.69
CA SER A 195 12.95 -20.04 -4.65
C SER A 195 12.11 -19.34 -3.58
N TYR A 196 11.96 -18.01 -3.65
CA TYR A 196 11.30 -17.20 -2.63
C TYR A 196 10.00 -16.60 -3.19
N SER A 197 8.92 -16.63 -2.40
CA SER A 197 7.68 -15.96 -2.78
C SER A 197 7.77 -14.46 -2.47
N ILE A 198 7.21 -13.64 -3.36
CA ILE A 198 7.13 -12.18 -3.19
C ILE A 198 5.89 -11.80 -2.41
N SER A 199 6.02 -10.91 -1.43
CA SER A 199 4.90 -10.31 -0.72
C SER A 199 4.38 -9.14 -1.54
N ILE A 200 3.07 -9.04 -1.72
CA ILE A 200 2.39 -7.96 -2.43
C ILE A 200 1.58 -7.16 -1.42
N TYR A 201 1.69 -5.83 -1.51
CA TYR A 201 0.98 -4.87 -0.70
C TYR A 201 0.16 -3.93 -1.59
N ILE A 202 -1.11 -3.75 -1.27
CA ILE A 202 -2.02 -2.84 -1.98
C ILE A 202 -2.61 -1.88 -0.96
N PHE A 203 -2.45 -0.59 -1.19
CA PHE A 203 -3.06 0.49 -0.42
C PHE A 203 -4.15 1.15 -1.25
N VAL A 204 -5.38 1.07 -0.76
CA VAL A 204 -6.58 1.58 -1.43
C VAL A 204 -7.16 2.74 -0.64
N VAL A 205 -7.51 3.82 -1.33
CA VAL A 205 -8.24 4.96 -0.75
C VAL A 205 -9.54 5.18 -1.51
N ILE A 206 -10.64 5.38 -0.77
CA ILE A 206 -11.93 5.80 -1.30
C ILE A 206 -12.35 7.08 -0.59
N TYR A 207 -12.71 8.11 -1.35
CA TYR A 207 -13.23 9.35 -0.77
C TYR A 207 -14.76 9.32 -0.77
N VAL A 208 -15.35 9.34 0.43
CA VAL A 208 -16.81 9.37 0.60
C VAL A 208 -17.24 10.77 1.02
N LYS A 209 -18.22 11.33 0.29
CA LYS A 209 -18.80 12.63 0.61
C LYS A 209 -19.68 12.52 1.85
N ASP A 210 -19.40 13.32 2.88
CA ASP A 210 -20.26 13.43 4.06
C ASP A 210 -20.94 14.81 4.07
N GLU A 211 -22.19 14.83 3.61
CA GLU A 211 -22.98 16.06 3.52
C GLU A 211 -23.42 16.61 4.88
N VAL A 212 -23.49 15.77 5.92
CA VAL A 212 -23.89 16.22 7.27
C VAL A 212 -22.74 16.99 7.91
N LEU A 213 -21.52 16.45 7.85
CA LEU A 213 -20.33 17.13 8.36
C LEU A 213 -19.69 18.08 7.35
N GLN A 214 -20.24 18.17 6.14
CA GLN A 214 -19.74 19.05 5.07
C GLN A 214 -18.26 18.80 4.75
N GLN A 215 -17.83 17.54 4.69
CA GLN A 215 -16.44 17.15 4.45
C GLN A 215 -16.30 15.87 3.63
N TRP A 216 -15.11 15.62 3.09
CA TRP A 216 -14.76 14.33 2.49
C TRP A 216 -14.11 13.44 3.54
N ARG A 217 -14.53 12.18 3.59
CA ARG A 217 -13.98 11.16 4.47
C ARG A 217 -13.21 10.13 3.65
N PRO A 218 -11.87 10.10 3.73
CA PRO A 218 -11.10 9.05 3.08
C PRO A 218 -11.16 7.78 3.92
N TYR A 219 -11.62 6.71 3.29
CA TYR A 219 -11.55 5.35 3.81
C TYR A 219 -10.34 4.66 3.21
N VAL A 220 -9.58 3.99 4.06
CA VAL A 220 -8.37 3.28 3.68
C VAL A 220 -8.64 1.78 3.80
N ARG A 221 -8.24 1.02 2.79
CA ARG A 221 -8.12 -0.44 2.87
C ARG A 221 -6.72 -0.84 2.47
N THR A 222 -6.09 -1.70 3.26
CA THR A 222 -4.85 -2.37 2.86
C THR A 222 -5.09 -3.84 2.65
N ILE A 223 -4.35 -4.42 1.70
CA ILE A 223 -4.36 -5.84 1.40
C ILE A 223 -2.92 -6.29 1.25
N SER A 224 -2.52 -7.23 2.10
CA SER A 224 -1.17 -7.81 2.12
C SER A 224 -1.28 -9.31 1.89
N PHE A 225 -0.56 -9.84 0.90
CA PHE A 225 -0.60 -11.28 0.62
C PHE A 225 0.69 -11.79 0.00
N LYS A 226 0.89 -13.10 0.06
CA LYS A 226 2.02 -13.78 -0.57
C LYS A 226 1.47 -14.87 -1.51
N PRO A 227 1.65 -14.74 -2.83
CA PRO A 227 1.28 -15.77 -3.80
C PRO A 227 1.87 -17.12 -3.40
N SER A 228 1.03 -18.15 -3.30
CA SER A 228 1.50 -19.52 -3.10
C SER A 228 2.27 -20.01 -4.34
N GLN A 229 3.15 -20.99 -4.17
CA GLN A 229 3.95 -21.56 -5.27
C GLN A 229 3.08 -22.21 -6.37
N ASN A 230 1.85 -22.63 -6.02
CA ASN A 230 0.87 -23.12 -6.98
C ASN A 230 0.33 -21.99 -7.87
N LEU A 231 0.03 -20.84 -7.28
CA LEU A 231 -0.35 -19.61 -8.00
C LEU A 231 0.76 -19.14 -8.95
N SER A 232 1.99 -19.29 -8.46
CA SER A 232 3.21 -18.88 -9.11
C SER A 232 3.50 -19.75 -10.35
N THR A 233 3.46 -21.08 -10.21
CA THR A 233 3.64 -22.06 -11.29
C THR A 233 2.61 -21.86 -12.41
N TYR A 234 1.38 -21.55 -12.02
CA TYR A 234 0.27 -21.31 -12.94
C TYR A 234 0.47 -20.09 -13.88
N THR A 235 1.09 -19.00 -13.40
CA THR A 235 1.38 -17.81 -14.24
C THR A 235 2.48 -18.04 -15.27
N LYS A 236 3.35 -19.05 -15.08
CA LYS A 236 4.53 -19.34 -15.92
C LYS A 236 4.26 -20.23 -17.12
N GLU A 237 3.31 -21.14 -17.03
CA GLU A 237 3.04 -22.09 -18.12
C GLU A 237 2.26 -21.40 -19.25
N LYS A 238 3.00 -20.60 -20.03
CA LYS A 238 2.55 -19.92 -21.27
C LYS A 238 2.42 -20.88 -22.45
N LYS A 239 2.87 -22.14 -22.29
CA LYS A 239 2.87 -23.17 -23.35
C LYS A 239 1.63 -24.07 -23.36
N ASP A 240 0.88 -24.12 -22.27
CA ASP A 240 -0.39 -24.84 -22.27
C ASP A 240 -1.49 -23.90 -22.77
N LYS A 241 -1.84 -24.07 -24.06
CA LYS A 241 -2.92 -23.40 -24.79
C LYS A 241 -4.32 -23.76 -24.29
N SER A 242 -4.44 -24.30 -23.09
CA SER A 242 -5.68 -24.81 -22.56
C SER A 242 -6.45 -23.71 -21.82
N SER A 243 -6.99 -22.77 -22.59
CA SER A 243 -8.17 -22.03 -22.16
C SER A 243 -9.25 -23.03 -21.74
N GLY A 244 -9.86 -22.83 -20.58
CA GLY A 244 -10.98 -23.66 -20.10
C GLY A 244 -10.72 -24.69 -18.99
N TYR A 245 -9.50 -24.83 -18.45
CA TYR A 245 -9.32 -25.58 -17.18
C TYR A 245 -9.62 -24.69 -15.97
N ASN A 246 -10.45 -25.23 -15.09
CA ASN A 246 -10.74 -24.68 -13.78
C ASN A 246 -9.58 -24.98 -12.83
N VAL A 247 -9.07 -23.96 -12.15
CA VAL A 247 -7.97 -24.07 -11.19
C VAL A 247 -8.47 -23.71 -9.81
N ASN A 248 -8.16 -24.54 -8.82
CA ASN A 248 -8.42 -24.24 -7.42
C ASN A 248 -7.32 -23.32 -6.89
N ILE A 249 -7.71 -22.13 -6.47
CA ILE A 249 -6.85 -21.15 -5.86
C ILE A 249 -7.15 -21.11 -4.37
N ASP A 250 -6.10 -21.31 -3.57
CA ASP A 250 -6.09 -20.93 -2.16
C ASP A 250 -5.41 -19.57 -2.04
N PHE A 251 -6.17 -18.60 -1.55
CA PHE A 251 -5.77 -17.21 -1.47
C PHE A 251 -5.94 -16.70 -0.04
N LYS A 252 -4.81 -16.50 0.63
CA LYS A 252 -4.75 -15.98 2.01
C LYS A 252 -4.17 -14.57 2.00
N TYR A 253 -4.84 -13.65 2.67
CA TYR A 253 -4.41 -12.27 2.76
C TYR A 253 -4.77 -11.66 4.12
N VAL A 254 -3.99 -10.67 4.54
CA VAL A 254 -4.34 -9.78 5.64
C VAL A 254 -5.01 -8.55 5.04
N GLN A 255 -6.17 -8.20 5.57
CA GLN A 255 -6.90 -6.98 5.24
C GLN A 255 -6.98 -6.09 6.46
N LEU A 256 -6.70 -4.81 6.25
CA LEU A 256 -6.98 -3.75 7.21
C LEU A 256 -7.99 -2.79 6.57
N ASP A 257 -9.03 -2.44 7.33
CA ASP A 257 -9.93 -1.33 7.01
C ASP A 257 -9.72 -0.21 8.04
N GLY A 258 -9.76 1.03 7.58
CA GLY A 258 -9.60 2.20 8.44
C GLY A 258 -10.16 3.48 7.83
N ALA A 259 -10.11 4.54 8.63
CA ALA A 259 -10.49 5.89 8.22
C ALA A 259 -9.33 6.85 8.41
N PHE A 260 -9.03 7.65 7.38
CA PHE A 260 -8.04 8.71 7.47
C PHE A 260 -8.62 9.90 8.20
N ASN A 261 -8.05 10.22 9.37
CA ASN A 261 -8.41 11.38 10.16
C ASN A 261 -7.64 12.61 9.65
N ASN A 262 -8.27 13.34 8.73
CA ASN A 262 -7.67 14.52 8.10
C ASN A 262 -7.28 15.60 9.11
N ASP A 263 -8.12 15.86 10.12
CA ASP A 263 -7.87 16.92 11.09
C ASP A 263 -6.69 16.57 12.00
N LEU A 264 -6.58 15.31 12.41
CA LEU A 264 -5.43 14.82 13.15
C LEU A 264 -4.16 14.91 12.30
N PHE A 265 -4.19 14.48 11.03
CA PHE A 265 -3.04 14.60 10.15
C PHE A 265 -2.58 16.05 9.98
N GLU A 266 -3.52 16.97 9.77
CA GLU A 266 -3.21 18.39 9.59
C GLU A 266 -2.60 19.05 10.83
N SER A 267 -3.06 18.66 12.02
CA SER A 267 -2.60 19.23 13.29
C SER A 267 -1.35 18.58 13.86
N SER A 268 -1.01 17.34 13.44
CA SER A 268 0.14 16.60 13.96
C SER A 268 1.25 16.47 12.92
N ALA A 269 1.10 15.56 11.96
CA ALA A 269 2.18 15.16 11.07
C ALA A 269 2.47 16.14 9.92
N LYS A 270 1.43 16.80 9.38
CA LYS A 270 1.58 17.65 8.19
C LYS A 270 2.61 18.77 8.32
N PRO A 271 2.70 19.52 9.44
CA PRO A 271 3.73 20.55 9.62
C PRO A 271 5.15 20.00 9.45
N ALA A 272 5.48 18.93 10.18
CA ALA A 272 6.80 18.29 10.13
C ALA A 272 7.11 17.74 8.71
N LEU A 273 6.16 17.02 8.10
CA LEU A 273 6.35 16.45 6.76
C LEU A 273 6.54 17.52 5.68
N THR A 274 5.74 18.59 5.70
CA THR A 274 5.83 19.69 4.73
C THR A 274 7.18 20.39 4.85
N GLN A 275 7.66 20.58 6.08
CA GLN A 275 8.97 21.16 6.29
C GLN A 275 10.09 20.24 5.81
N SER A 276 10.05 18.95 6.13
CA SER A 276 11.05 18.00 5.63
C SER A 276 11.13 18.00 4.10
N GLN A 277 10.00 18.14 3.39
CA GLN A 277 10.00 18.32 1.93
C GLN A 277 10.71 19.60 1.49
N ASN A 278 10.47 20.71 2.19
CA ASN A 278 11.08 22.00 1.88
C ASN A 278 12.60 21.97 2.09
N GLU A 279 13.07 21.33 3.16
CA GLU A 279 14.50 21.18 3.48
C GLU A 279 15.21 20.24 2.52
N ALA A 280 14.60 19.09 2.22
CA ALA A 280 15.15 18.13 1.25
C ALA A 280 15.05 18.63 -0.20
N GLY A 281 14.32 19.73 -0.46
CA GLY A 281 14.07 20.24 -1.81
C GLY A 281 13.33 19.27 -2.73
N THR A 282 12.66 18.26 -2.16
CA THR A 282 12.05 17.15 -2.90
C THR A 282 10.64 16.85 -2.39
N LYS A 283 9.73 16.50 -3.31
CA LYS A 283 8.41 16.02 -2.94
C LYS A 283 8.49 14.57 -2.51
N PHE A 284 7.71 14.20 -1.50
CA PHE A 284 7.49 12.81 -1.20
C PHE A 284 6.61 12.22 -2.29
N VAL A 285 7.12 11.19 -2.93
CA VAL A 285 6.45 10.44 -3.97
C VAL A 285 6.34 9.00 -3.51
N THR A 286 5.25 8.35 -3.91
CA THR A 286 5.09 6.92 -3.68
C THR A 286 6.12 6.12 -4.48
N THR A 287 6.45 4.92 -4.02
CA THR A 287 7.38 4.03 -4.75
C THR A 287 6.85 3.61 -6.12
N THR A 288 5.53 3.52 -6.27
CA THR A 288 4.83 3.35 -7.54
C THR A 288 3.82 4.48 -7.72
N GLU A 289 3.65 4.95 -8.95
CA GLU A 289 2.64 5.98 -9.24
C GLU A 289 1.24 5.44 -8.88
N PRO A 290 0.42 6.19 -8.11
CA PRO A 290 -0.90 5.72 -7.73
C PRO A 290 -1.80 5.53 -8.94
N LEU A 291 -2.49 4.39 -9.01
CA LEU A 291 -3.57 4.20 -9.96
C LEU A 291 -4.76 5.07 -9.52
N ASN A 292 -5.01 6.14 -10.27
CA ASN A 292 -6.16 7.00 -10.06
C ASN A 292 -7.36 6.49 -10.86
N VAL A 293 -8.39 6.04 -10.15
CA VAL A 293 -9.61 5.47 -10.71
C VAL A 293 -10.77 6.42 -10.42
N SER A 294 -11.34 7.03 -11.45
CA SER A 294 -12.59 7.78 -11.27
C SER A 294 -13.76 6.81 -11.05
N VAL A 295 -14.50 6.96 -9.95
CA VAL A 295 -15.71 6.17 -9.68
C VAL A 295 -16.95 6.92 -10.15
N ASP A 296 -17.78 6.24 -10.95
CA ASP A 296 -19.09 6.73 -11.38
C ASP A 296 -20.08 6.55 -10.21
N ASP A 297 -20.84 7.58 -9.85
CA ASP A 297 -22.02 7.37 -8.99
C ASP A 297 -23.07 6.63 -9.83
N ASP A 298 -23.44 5.41 -9.42
CA ASP A 298 -24.65 4.70 -9.91
C ASP A 298 -25.90 5.27 -9.21
#